data_AF-A0A5M3M648-F1
#
_entry.id   AF-A0A5M3M648-F1
#
_cell.length_a   1.000
_cell.length_b   1.000
_cell.length_c   1.000
_cell.angle_alpha   90.00
_cell.angle_beta   90.00
_cell.angle_gamma   90.00
#
_symmetry.space_group_name_H-M   'P 1'
#
loop_
_entity.id
_entity.type
_entity.pdbx_description
1 polymer ?
#
loop_
_entity_poly.entity_id
_entity_poly.type
_entity_poly.pdbx_seq_one_letter_code
_entity_poly.pdbx_strand_id
1 'polypeptide(L)'
;MSWLKVGLQLTAVTSYHISITDPSTTPAKDLSNDFEKPILDWVILKFGFPMARALIWLPVLAETAIAVSFHYPSKASSQVLSFIGSKPAISTFASRMFVVVGFLTVIGSMGRVWCFRTLGRQFTFNMGLVKDHTLVTSGPYAWVRHPSYAFAFLQCAGFMLMHAVPGSWLREAGGLFGLRLGITGVHVLLNVMGMALMITRLPVEDEFLHKHFGKEWEEYARTVSYRMIPGII
;
A
#
# COMPACT_ATOMS: atom_id res chain seq x y z
N MET A 1 -17.93 -18.25 13.15
CA MET A 1 -16.67 -17.51 12.99
C MET A 1 -15.77 -18.22 12.02
N SER A 2 -15.12 -17.48 11.12
CA SER A 2 -14.22 -18.05 10.13
C SER A 2 -12.79 -17.54 10.36
N TRP A 3 -11.90 -18.43 10.79
CA TRP A 3 -10.46 -18.16 10.87
C TRP A 3 -9.87 -17.73 9.52
N LEU A 4 -10.55 -18.03 8.40
CA LEU A 4 -10.22 -17.50 7.08
C LEU A 4 -10.22 -15.97 7.05
N LYS A 5 -11.20 -15.32 7.69
CA LYS A 5 -11.28 -13.85 7.74
C LYS A 5 -10.04 -13.27 8.42
N VAL A 6 -9.71 -13.85 9.59
CA VAL A 6 -8.54 -13.45 10.40
C VAL A 6 -7.24 -13.71 9.65
N GLY A 7 -7.07 -14.89 9.07
CA GLY A 7 -5.89 -15.24 8.28
C GLY A 7 -5.70 -14.29 7.10
N LEU A 8 -6.75 -14.06 6.30
CA LEU A 8 -6.69 -13.22 5.11
C LEU A 8 -6.36 -11.76 5.45
N GLN A 9 -6.98 -11.16 6.47
CA GLN A 9 -6.66 -9.77 6.85
C GLN A 9 -5.24 -9.64 7.41
N LEU A 10 -4.76 -10.63 8.17
CA LEU A 10 -3.39 -10.63 8.70
C LEU A 10 -2.39 -10.76 7.57
N THR A 11 -2.64 -11.63 6.59
CA THR A 11 -1.82 -11.74 5.38
C THR A 11 -1.84 -10.43 4.59
N ALA A 12 -3.02 -9.85 4.35
CA ALA A 12 -3.19 -8.62 3.59
C ALA A 12 -2.48 -7.42 4.25
N VAL A 13 -2.60 -7.23 5.56
CA VAL A 13 -1.94 -6.11 6.25
C VAL A 13 -0.43 -6.31 6.33
N THR A 14 0.03 -7.55 6.48
CA THR A 14 1.46 -7.87 6.51
C THR A 14 2.08 -7.63 5.15
N SER A 15 1.45 -8.10 4.07
CA SER A 15 1.91 -7.84 2.71
C SER A 15 1.90 -6.34 2.39
N TYR A 16 0.86 -5.61 2.81
CA TYR A 16 0.78 -4.16 2.62
C TYR A 16 1.90 -3.45 3.39
N HIS A 17 2.13 -3.81 4.65
CA HIS A 17 3.19 -3.22 5.47
C HIS A 17 4.56 -3.38 4.80
N ILE A 18 4.86 -4.59 4.30
CA ILE A 18 6.10 -4.87 3.58
C ILE A 18 6.19 -4.00 2.32
N SER A 19 5.12 -3.87 1.54
CA SER A 19 5.15 -3.14 0.28
C SER A 19 5.23 -1.61 0.41
N ILE A 20 5.02 -1.06 1.62
CA ILE A 20 5.22 0.37 1.93
C ILE A 20 6.42 0.63 2.84
N THR A 21 7.23 -0.40 3.09
CA THR A 21 8.50 -0.26 3.80
C THR A 21 9.61 -0.13 2.76
N ASP A 22 10.50 0.84 2.97
CA ASP A 22 11.65 1.04 2.09
C ASP A 22 12.55 -0.20 2.09
N PRO A 23 12.66 -0.94 0.97
CA PRO A 23 13.57 -2.07 0.87
C PRO A 23 15.01 -1.60 0.59
N SER A 24 15.21 -0.30 0.29
CA SER A 24 16.51 0.24 -0.08
C SER A 24 17.46 0.19 1.11
N THR A 25 18.62 -0.41 0.88
CA THR A 25 19.77 -0.30 1.78
C THR A 25 20.69 0.85 1.41
N THR A 26 20.37 1.58 0.34
CA THR A 26 21.26 2.61 -0.24
C THR A 26 21.22 3.86 0.64
N PRO A 27 22.35 4.27 1.23
CA PRO A 27 22.42 5.49 2.03
C PRO A 27 22.00 6.71 1.21
N ALA A 28 21.26 7.64 1.81
CA ALA A 28 20.77 8.83 1.12
C ALA A 28 21.87 9.70 0.49
N LYS A 29 23.12 9.59 0.99
CA LYS A 29 24.32 10.26 0.45
C LYS A 29 24.78 9.73 -0.92
N ASP A 30 24.35 8.52 -1.28
CA ASP A 30 24.76 7.82 -2.50
C ASP A 30 23.71 7.97 -3.62
N LEU A 31 22.64 8.74 -3.36
CA LEU A 31 21.64 9.15 -4.34
C LEU A 31 22.09 10.44 -5.03
N SER A 32 21.82 10.56 -6.32
CA SER A 32 22.04 11.81 -7.04
C SER A 32 21.22 12.96 -6.42
N ASN A 33 21.84 14.14 -6.31
CA ASN A 33 21.20 15.36 -5.82
C ASN A 33 20.56 16.18 -6.94
N ASP A 34 20.47 15.61 -8.15
CA ASP A 34 19.98 16.30 -9.35
C ASP A 34 18.47 16.56 -9.31
N PHE A 35 17.78 16.00 -8.31
CA PHE A 35 16.37 16.22 -8.04
C PHE A 35 16.18 17.22 -6.91
N GLU A 36 15.58 18.37 -7.20
CA GLU A 36 14.97 19.19 -6.15
C GLU A 36 13.87 18.36 -5.50
N LYS A 37 13.99 18.10 -4.19
CA LYS A 37 13.00 17.33 -3.44
C LYS A 37 11.89 18.29 -2.99
N PRO A 38 10.67 18.20 -3.53
CA PRO A 38 9.55 18.96 -3.00
C PRO A 38 9.41 18.72 -1.50
N ILE A 39 9.08 19.77 -0.73
CA ILE A 39 8.88 19.62 0.72
C ILE A 39 7.84 18.55 1.05
N LEU A 40 6.83 18.40 0.19
CA LEU A 40 5.78 17.40 0.32
C LEU A 40 6.33 15.96 0.28
N ASP A 41 7.30 15.69 -0.60
CA ASP A 41 7.93 14.38 -0.73
C ASP A 41 8.67 14.02 0.55
N TRP A 42 9.43 14.97 1.09
CA TRP A 42 10.14 14.78 2.35
C TRP A 42 9.18 14.54 3.52
N VAL A 43 8.09 15.31 3.61
CA VAL A 43 7.07 15.13 4.66
C VAL A 43 6.42 13.75 4.57
N ILE A 44 6.05 13.31 3.36
CA ILE A 44 5.43 11.99 3.14
C ILE A 44 6.40 10.86 3.47
N LEU A 45 7.65 10.97 3.05
CA LEU A 45 8.67 9.96 3.34
C LEU A 45 8.95 9.84 4.83
N LYS A 46 9.11 10.98 5.52
CA LYS A 46 9.49 11.02 6.93
C LYS A 46 8.34 10.71 7.88
N PHE A 47 7.13 11.19 7.59
CA PHE A 47 5.98 11.09 8.50
C PHE A 47 4.81 10.30 7.91
N GLY A 48 4.54 10.46 6.61
CA GLY A 48 3.43 9.81 5.92
C GLY A 48 3.51 8.28 5.95
N PHE A 49 4.62 7.69 5.50
CA PHE A 49 4.77 6.21 5.48
C PHE A 49 4.78 5.58 6.88
N PRO A 50 5.50 6.09 7.89
CA PRO A 50 5.38 5.57 9.26
C PRO A 50 3.95 5.65 9.81
N MET A 51 3.26 6.77 9.58
CA MET A 51 1.86 6.92 9.99
C MET A 51 0.94 5.94 9.26
N ALA A 52 1.07 5.81 7.93
CA ALA A 52 0.29 4.88 7.14
C ALA A 52 0.47 3.43 7.62
N ARG A 53 1.71 3.02 7.94
CA ARG A 53 2.00 1.70 8.53
C ARG A 53 1.29 1.49 9.86
N ALA A 54 1.23 2.50 10.73
CA ALA A 54 0.48 2.38 11.98
C ALA A 54 -1.04 2.26 11.72
N LEU A 55 -1.57 3.09 10.81
CA LEU A 55 -3.00 3.16 10.54
C LEU A 55 -3.57 1.88 9.90
N ILE A 56 -2.82 1.19 9.02
CA ILE A 56 -3.30 -0.08 8.42
C ILE A 56 -3.47 -1.20 9.45
N TRP A 57 -2.70 -1.20 10.54
CA TRP A 57 -2.79 -2.25 11.55
C TRP A 57 -4.00 -2.09 12.47
N LEU A 58 -4.44 -0.85 12.73
CA LEU A 58 -5.54 -0.57 13.66
C LEU A 58 -6.84 -1.35 13.37
N PRO A 59 -7.44 -1.26 12.16
CA PRO A 59 -8.69 -1.97 11.91
C PRO A 59 -8.52 -3.49 11.94
N VAL A 60 -7.35 -3.99 11.55
CA VAL A 60 -7.05 -5.42 11.52
C VAL A 60 -6.87 -5.99 12.92
N LEU A 61 -6.19 -5.27 13.81
CA LEU A 61 -6.06 -5.64 15.22
C LEU A 61 -7.42 -5.58 15.92
N ALA A 62 -8.24 -4.57 15.64
CA ALA A 62 -9.59 -4.47 16.19
C ALA A 62 -10.48 -5.66 15.74
N GLU A 63 -10.51 -5.97 14.44
CA GLU A 63 -11.29 -7.11 13.92
C GLU A 63 -10.77 -8.45 14.43
N THR A 64 -9.45 -8.61 14.57
CA THR A 64 -8.84 -9.81 15.15
C THR A 64 -9.19 -9.96 16.62
N ALA A 65 -9.14 -8.87 17.41
CA ALA A 65 -9.53 -8.88 18.81
C ALA A 65 -11.02 -9.23 18.99
N ILE A 66 -11.89 -8.70 18.12
CA ILE A 66 -13.31 -9.06 18.09
C ILE A 66 -13.48 -10.56 17.81
N ALA A 67 -12.81 -11.08 16.78
CA ALA A 67 -12.87 -12.50 16.45
C ALA A 67 -12.41 -13.38 17.63
N VAL A 68 -11.24 -13.11 18.20
CA VAL A 68 -10.72 -13.85 19.36
C VAL A 68 -11.71 -13.79 20.54
N SER A 69 -12.29 -12.63 20.81
CA SER A 69 -13.24 -12.41 21.92
C SER A 69 -14.53 -13.22 21.75
N PHE A 70 -15.01 -13.39 20.52
CA PHE A 70 -16.15 -14.27 20.22
C PHE A 70 -15.79 -15.76 20.27
N HIS A 71 -14.52 -16.14 20.06
CA HIS A 71 -14.10 -17.55 20.11
C HIS A 71 -13.93 -18.04 21.55
N TYR A 72 -13.39 -17.17 22.40
CA TYR A 72 -13.04 -17.46 23.78
C TYR A 72 -13.82 -16.53 24.70
N PRO A 73 -15.11 -16.81 24.99
CA PRO A 73 -15.92 -15.96 25.85
C PRO A 73 -15.34 -15.91 27.28
N SER A 74 -15.07 -14.71 27.77
CA SER A 74 -14.57 -14.45 29.12
C SER A 74 -14.96 -13.05 29.57
N LYS A 75 -14.76 -12.73 30.86
CA LYS A 75 -14.94 -11.35 31.36
C LYS A 75 -14.07 -10.35 30.59
N ALA A 76 -12.84 -10.73 30.27
CA ALA A 76 -11.93 -9.92 29.46
C ALA A 76 -12.48 -9.72 28.03
N SER A 77 -13.04 -10.76 27.42
CA SER A 77 -13.63 -10.69 26.07
C SER A 77 -14.82 -9.72 26.03
N SER A 78 -15.66 -9.71 27.07
CA SER A 78 -16.76 -8.75 27.19
C SER A 78 -16.26 -7.30 27.35
N GLN A 79 -15.19 -7.08 28.11
CA GLN A 79 -14.55 -5.76 28.25
C GLN A 79 -13.93 -5.28 26.93
N VAL A 80 -13.28 -6.17 26.19
CA VAL A 80 -12.71 -5.87 24.87
C VAL A 80 -13.81 -5.49 23.88
N LEU A 81 -14.87 -6.29 23.79
CA LEU A 81 -15.99 -6.03 22.87
C LEU A 81 -16.72 -4.72 23.19
N SER A 82 -16.89 -4.39 24.49
CA SER A 82 -17.51 -3.12 24.90
C SER A 82 -16.61 -1.92 24.58
N PHE A 83 -15.30 -2.02 24.85
CA PHE A 83 -14.33 -0.97 24.56
C PHE A 83 -14.20 -0.68 23.06
N ILE A 84 -14.03 -1.74 22.25
CA ILE A 84 -13.89 -1.64 20.78
C ILE A 84 -15.22 -1.25 20.11
N GLY A 85 -16.34 -1.36 20.83
CA GLY A 85 -17.65 -0.97 20.35
C GLY A 85 -18.28 -1.99 19.41
N SER A 86 -17.97 -3.27 19.60
CA SER A 86 -18.49 -4.35 18.78
C SER A 86 -20.00 -4.50 18.97
N LYS A 87 -20.74 -4.50 17.87
CA LYS A 87 -22.17 -4.88 17.83
C LYS A 87 -22.29 -6.33 17.32
N PRO A 88 -23.39 -7.04 17.60
CA PRO A 88 -23.68 -8.35 17.01
C PRO A 88 -23.65 -8.36 15.47
N ALA A 89 -23.78 -7.17 14.85
CA ALA A 89 -23.74 -6.98 13.41
C ALA A 89 -22.36 -7.27 12.78
N ILE A 90 -21.26 -7.09 13.53
CA ILE A 90 -19.91 -7.30 12.98
C ILE A 90 -19.74 -8.78 12.63
N SER A 91 -19.74 -9.07 11.33
CA SER A 91 -19.62 -10.42 10.83
C SER A 91 -18.25 -11.01 11.16
N THR A 92 -18.28 -12.15 11.85
CA THR A 92 -17.09 -12.98 12.08
C THR A 92 -16.81 -13.93 10.90
N PHE A 93 -17.56 -13.82 9.80
CA PHE A 93 -17.40 -14.62 8.59
C PHE A 93 -16.84 -13.78 7.44
N ALA A 94 -15.96 -14.38 6.62
CA ALA A 94 -15.46 -13.77 5.41
C ALA A 94 -16.55 -13.80 4.32
N SER A 95 -17.11 -12.63 3.98
CA SER A 95 -18.02 -12.52 2.83
C SER A 95 -17.25 -12.74 1.52
N ARG A 96 -17.95 -13.10 0.43
CA ARG A 96 -17.32 -13.27 -0.89
C ARG A 96 -16.56 -12.01 -1.32
N MET A 97 -17.16 -10.84 -1.07
CA MET A 97 -16.53 -9.55 -1.36
C MET A 97 -15.27 -9.35 -0.52
N PHE A 98 -15.32 -9.65 0.78
CA PHE A 98 -14.14 -9.56 1.66
C PHE A 98 -12.99 -10.44 1.16
N VAL A 99 -13.29 -11.66 0.70
CA VAL A 99 -12.30 -12.57 0.14
C VAL A 99 -11.67 -11.97 -1.12
N VAL A 100 -12.49 -11.50 -2.07
CA VAL A 100 -12.00 -10.89 -3.33
C VAL A 100 -11.09 -9.70 -3.04
N VAL A 101 -11.54 -8.73 -2.24
CA VAL A 101 -10.76 -7.52 -1.97
C VAL A 101 -9.52 -7.79 -1.12
N GLY A 102 -9.56 -8.77 -0.22
CA GLY A 102 -8.39 -9.24 0.51
C GLY A 102 -7.33 -9.84 -0.42
N PHE A 103 -7.74 -10.65 -1.41
CA PHE A 103 -6.83 -11.13 -2.45
C PHE A 103 -6.29 -10.00 -3.34
N LEU A 104 -7.11 -9.01 -3.71
CA LEU A 104 -6.63 -7.85 -4.46
C LEU A 104 -5.55 -7.09 -3.68
N THR A 105 -5.72 -6.92 -2.36
CA THR A 105 -4.69 -6.34 -1.51
C THR A 105 -3.39 -7.14 -1.58
N VAL A 106 -3.47 -8.46 -1.35
CA VAL A 106 -2.29 -9.33 -1.34
C VAL A 106 -1.58 -9.33 -2.70
N ILE A 107 -2.33 -9.43 -3.81
CA ILE A 107 -1.80 -9.40 -5.17
C ILE A 107 -1.10 -8.07 -5.46
N GLY A 108 -1.73 -6.95 -5.12
CA GLY A 108 -1.12 -5.63 -5.25
C GLY A 108 0.16 -5.51 -4.43
N SER A 109 0.14 -5.92 -3.17
CA SER A 109 1.31 -5.88 -2.30
C SER A 109 2.45 -6.76 -2.80
N MET A 110 2.15 -7.99 -3.24
CA MET A 110 3.15 -8.92 -3.76
C MET A 110 3.71 -8.49 -5.11
N GLY A 111 2.89 -7.92 -5.99
CA GLY A 111 3.35 -7.33 -7.25
C GLY A 111 4.30 -6.16 -7.01
N ARG A 112 4.03 -5.34 -6.00
CA ARG A 112 4.95 -4.26 -5.60
C ARG A 112 6.27 -4.80 -5.03
N VAL A 113 6.23 -5.83 -4.20
CA VAL A 113 7.44 -6.53 -3.72
C VAL A 113 8.23 -7.16 -4.88
N TRP A 114 7.55 -7.69 -5.89
CA TRP A 114 8.20 -8.19 -7.11
C TRP A 114 8.94 -7.08 -7.87
N CYS A 115 8.35 -5.88 -7.97
CA CYS A 115 9.03 -4.71 -8.54
C CYS A 115 10.29 -4.34 -7.75
N PHE A 116 10.20 -4.32 -6.41
CA PHE A 116 11.34 -4.03 -5.54
C PHE A 116 12.48 -5.03 -5.74
N ARG A 117 12.16 -6.33 -5.82
CA ARG A 117 13.13 -7.39 -6.08
C ARG A 117 13.77 -7.28 -7.45
N THR A 118 13.00 -6.86 -8.46
CA THR A 118 13.47 -6.72 -9.84
C THR A 118 14.45 -5.54 -9.97
N LEU A 119 14.17 -4.41 -9.31
CA LEU A 119 15.10 -3.26 -9.26
C LEU A 119 16.29 -3.48 -8.30
N GLY A 120 16.11 -4.31 -7.28
CA GLY A 120 17.14 -4.62 -6.28
C GLY A 120 17.67 -3.35 -5.61
N ARG A 121 19.00 -3.19 -5.58
CA ARG A 121 19.68 -2.04 -4.95
C ARG A 121 19.33 -0.68 -5.57
N GLN A 122 18.79 -0.68 -6.79
CA GLN A 122 18.46 0.53 -7.53
C GLN A 122 17.11 1.12 -7.12
N PHE A 123 16.30 0.36 -6.37
CA PHE A 123 15.03 0.87 -5.86
C PHE A 123 15.26 1.92 -4.76
N THR A 124 14.52 3.01 -4.86
CA THR A 124 14.50 4.09 -3.88
C THR A 124 13.10 4.71 -3.84
N PHE A 125 12.61 5.01 -2.64
CA PHE A 125 11.41 5.81 -2.46
C PHE A 125 11.64 7.32 -2.73
N ASN A 126 12.89 7.76 -2.70
CA ASN A 126 13.32 9.09 -3.11
C ASN A 126 13.49 9.13 -4.62
N MET A 127 13.04 10.20 -5.28
CA MET A 127 13.44 10.46 -6.66
C MET A 127 14.95 10.73 -6.71
N GLY A 128 15.68 9.87 -7.39
CA GLY A 128 17.14 9.93 -7.53
C GLY A 128 17.70 8.63 -8.10
N LEU A 129 18.86 8.72 -8.74
CA LEU A 129 19.60 7.53 -9.21
C LEU A 129 20.66 7.16 -8.19
N VAL A 130 20.76 5.87 -7.91
CA VAL A 130 21.94 5.31 -7.24
C VAL A 130 23.16 5.37 -8.16
N LYS A 131 24.37 5.36 -7.61
CA LYS A 131 25.60 5.23 -8.39
C LYS A 131 25.55 3.98 -9.29
N ASP A 132 26.02 4.13 -10.54
CA ASP A 132 26.05 3.08 -11.56
C ASP A 132 24.65 2.50 -11.86
N HIS A 133 23.62 3.36 -11.90
CA HIS A 133 22.25 2.99 -12.24
C HIS A 133 22.18 2.43 -13.66
N THR A 134 21.47 1.31 -13.80
CA THR A 134 21.20 0.65 -15.08
C THR A 134 19.70 0.65 -15.36
N LEU A 135 19.31 0.73 -16.63
CA LEU A 135 17.90 0.68 -16.99
C LEU A 135 17.39 -0.77 -16.88
N VAL A 136 16.46 -1.01 -15.96
CA VAL A 136 15.87 -2.34 -15.76
C VAL A 136 14.62 -2.48 -16.63
N THR A 137 14.68 -3.40 -17.58
CA THR A 137 13.61 -3.66 -18.56
C THR A 137 13.00 -5.06 -18.43
N SER A 138 13.35 -5.81 -17.38
CA SER A 138 12.92 -7.18 -17.14
C SER A 138 11.81 -7.28 -16.08
N GLY A 139 11.19 -8.45 -15.96
CA GLY A 139 10.14 -8.70 -14.97
C GLY A 139 8.92 -7.80 -15.22
N PRO A 140 8.34 -7.15 -14.19
CA PRO A 140 7.17 -6.28 -14.35
C PRO A 140 7.41 -5.10 -15.29
N TYR A 141 8.67 -4.65 -15.38
CA TYR A 141 9.08 -3.51 -16.21
C TYR A 141 9.05 -3.84 -17.71
N ALA A 142 9.01 -5.13 -18.08
CA ALA A 142 8.81 -5.53 -19.47
C ALA A 142 7.36 -5.29 -19.96
N TRP A 143 6.41 -5.04 -19.05
CA TRP A 143 4.98 -4.92 -19.39
C TRP A 143 4.48 -3.47 -19.39
N VAL A 144 4.92 -2.70 -18.39
CA VAL A 144 4.61 -1.27 -18.23
C VAL A 144 5.83 -0.58 -17.60
N ARG A 145 6.01 0.72 -17.83
CA ARG A 145 7.19 1.44 -17.33
C ARG A 145 7.21 1.63 -15.81
N HIS A 146 6.04 1.75 -15.19
CA HIS A 146 5.84 2.05 -13.77
C HIS A 146 4.93 1.03 -13.06
N PRO A 147 5.29 -0.27 -13.07
CA PRO A 147 4.45 -1.35 -12.54
C PRO A 147 4.25 -1.25 -11.03
N SER A 148 5.26 -0.75 -10.31
CA SER A 148 5.19 -0.54 -8.85
C SER A 148 4.03 0.39 -8.46
N TYR A 149 3.76 1.42 -9.27
CA TYR A 149 2.63 2.33 -9.03
C TYR A 149 1.30 1.65 -9.32
N ALA A 150 1.16 0.91 -10.42
CA ALA A 150 -0.05 0.13 -10.70
C ALA A 150 -0.41 -0.82 -9.54
N PHE A 151 0.59 -1.52 -9.02
CA PHE A 151 0.43 -2.40 -7.87
C PHE A 151 0.15 -1.65 -6.56
N ALA A 152 0.72 -0.46 -6.38
CA ALA A 152 0.41 0.43 -5.25
C ALA A 152 -1.07 0.90 -5.27
N PHE A 153 -1.60 1.22 -6.44
CA PHE A 153 -3.03 1.53 -6.63
C PHE A 153 -3.91 0.33 -6.28
N LEU A 154 -3.56 -0.86 -6.79
CA LEU A 154 -4.32 -2.08 -6.56
C LEU A 154 -4.37 -2.47 -5.08
N GLN A 155 -3.24 -2.44 -4.38
CA GLN A 155 -3.20 -2.76 -2.95
C GLN A 155 -4.02 -1.76 -2.12
N CYS A 156 -3.94 -0.47 -2.47
CA CYS A 156 -4.63 0.60 -1.78
C CYS A 156 -6.15 0.45 -1.94
N ALA A 157 -6.61 0.27 -3.18
CA ALA A 157 -8.02 0.04 -3.48
C ALA A 157 -8.54 -1.23 -2.77
N GLY A 158 -7.82 -2.35 -2.87
CA GLY A 158 -8.19 -3.58 -2.18
C GLY A 158 -8.34 -3.41 -0.68
N PHE A 159 -7.38 -2.72 -0.03
CA PHE A 159 -7.36 -2.57 1.42
C PHE A 159 -8.48 -1.64 1.91
N MET A 160 -8.70 -0.51 1.22
CA MET A 160 -9.81 0.39 1.54
C MET A 160 -11.16 -0.32 1.39
N LEU A 161 -11.34 -1.09 0.30
CA LEU A 161 -12.56 -1.83 0.07
C LEU A 161 -12.75 -2.95 1.09
N MET A 162 -11.68 -3.66 1.49
CA MET A 162 -11.70 -4.69 2.54
C MET A 162 -12.30 -4.20 3.84
N HIS A 163 -12.07 -2.94 4.19
CA HIS A 163 -12.63 -2.33 5.39
C HIS A 163 -13.93 -1.53 5.15
N ALA A 164 -14.37 -1.38 3.90
CA ALA A 164 -15.65 -0.77 3.55
C ALA A 164 -16.80 -1.79 3.34
N VAL A 165 -16.48 -3.08 3.18
CA VAL A 165 -17.49 -4.14 3.04
C VAL A 165 -18.39 -4.26 4.27
N PRO A 166 -19.67 -4.67 4.11
CA PRO A 166 -20.52 -5.03 5.24
C PRO A 166 -19.85 -6.11 6.11
N GLY A 167 -19.98 -5.98 7.42
CA GLY A 167 -19.34 -6.82 8.43
C GLY A 167 -17.92 -6.40 8.81
N SER A 168 -17.41 -5.26 8.32
CA SER A 168 -16.14 -4.69 8.77
C SER A 168 -16.31 -3.85 10.04
N TRP A 169 -15.27 -3.80 10.88
CA TRP A 169 -15.30 -3.01 12.10
C TRP A 169 -15.41 -1.51 11.82
N LEU A 170 -14.69 -1.03 10.79
CA LEU A 170 -14.72 0.39 10.43
C LEU A 170 -16.12 0.86 10.05
N ARG A 171 -16.93 0.00 9.41
CA ARG A 171 -18.30 0.32 8.99
C ARG A 171 -19.35 0.15 10.09
N GLU A 172 -19.26 -0.92 10.88
CA GLU A 172 -20.40 -1.38 11.70
C GLU A 172 -20.22 -1.24 13.21
N ALA A 173 -19.02 -0.92 13.69
CA ALA A 173 -18.82 -0.69 15.11
C ALA A 173 -19.67 0.51 15.60
N GLY A 174 -20.19 0.40 16.82
CA GLY A 174 -20.93 1.46 17.48
C GLY A 174 -20.06 2.41 18.30
N GLY A 175 -19.09 1.86 19.02
CA GLY A 175 -18.21 2.62 19.92
C GLY A 175 -17.14 3.41 19.17
N LEU A 176 -16.47 4.34 19.87
CA LEU A 176 -15.33 5.12 19.34
C LEU A 176 -15.60 5.84 18.00
N PHE A 177 -16.85 6.22 17.72
CA PHE A 177 -17.27 6.70 16.39
C PHE A 177 -16.42 7.88 15.89
N GLY A 178 -16.26 8.95 16.69
CA GLY A 178 -15.46 10.11 16.29
C GLY A 178 -13.98 9.77 16.05
N LEU A 179 -13.39 8.92 16.91
CA LEU A 179 -12.01 8.46 16.75
C LEU A 179 -11.84 7.62 15.48
N ARG A 180 -12.76 6.68 15.21
CA ARG A 180 -12.75 5.85 14.00
C ARG A 180 -12.91 6.70 12.75
N LEU A 181 -13.82 7.67 12.76
CA LEU A 181 -14.03 8.58 11.63
C LEU A 181 -12.76 9.42 11.38
N GLY A 182 -12.13 9.92 12.44
CA GLY A 182 -10.86 10.65 12.34
C GLY A 182 -9.73 9.79 11.77
N ILE A 183 -9.51 8.60 12.32
CA ILE A 183 -8.49 7.63 11.85
C ILE A 183 -8.74 7.26 10.39
N THR A 184 -10.00 6.97 10.02
CA THR A 184 -10.38 6.63 8.64
C THR A 184 -10.16 7.81 7.71
N GLY A 185 -10.56 9.02 8.12
CA GLY A 185 -10.35 10.25 7.36
C GLY A 185 -8.88 10.53 7.09
N VAL A 186 -8.03 10.42 8.12
CA VAL A 186 -6.57 10.55 7.97
C VAL A 186 -6.01 9.45 7.07
N HIS A 187 -6.47 8.21 7.22
CA HIS A 187 -6.00 7.10 6.39
C HIS A 187 -6.36 7.29 4.92
N VAL A 188 -7.60 7.69 4.62
CA VAL A 188 -8.06 8.01 3.26
C VAL A 188 -7.27 9.19 2.70
N LEU A 189 -7.09 10.26 3.48
CA LEU A 189 -6.31 11.44 3.07
C LEU A 189 -4.87 11.07 2.70
N LEU A 190 -4.18 10.31 3.55
CA LEU A 190 -2.80 9.89 3.28
C LEU A 190 -2.70 9.01 2.02
N ASN A 191 -3.65 8.11 1.81
CA ASN A 191 -3.67 7.29 0.60
C ASN A 191 -3.94 8.14 -0.65
N VAL A 192 -4.95 9.01 -0.63
CA VAL A 192 -5.26 9.91 -1.77
C VAL A 192 -4.07 10.81 -2.09
N MET A 193 -3.44 11.41 -1.08
CA MET A 193 -2.25 12.24 -1.26
C MET A 193 -1.06 11.43 -1.81
N GLY A 194 -0.82 10.22 -1.31
CA GLY A 194 0.22 9.34 -1.82
C GLY A 194 -0.01 8.90 -3.27
N MET A 195 -1.25 8.56 -3.63
CA MET A 195 -1.64 8.19 -4.99
C MET A 195 -1.52 9.38 -5.95
N ALA A 196 -1.97 10.56 -5.54
CA ALA A 196 -1.82 11.79 -6.32
C ALA A 196 -0.35 12.09 -6.59
N LEU A 197 0.51 11.97 -5.58
CA LEU A 197 1.95 12.17 -5.73
C LEU A 197 2.56 11.19 -6.73
N MET A 198 2.20 9.90 -6.66
CA MET A 198 2.69 8.90 -7.63
C MET A 198 2.30 9.27 -9.06
N ILE A 199 1.06 9.71 -9.29
CA ILE A 199 0.60 10.15 -10.62
C ILE A 199 1.39 11.36 -11.10
N THR A 200 1.61 12.36 -10.25
CA THR A 200 2.37 13.56 -10.63
C THR A 200 3.86 13.28 -10.87
N ARG A 201 4.41 12.22 -10.25
CA ARG A 201 5.82 11.82 -10.41
C ARG A 201 6.09 11.08 -11.71
N LEU A 202 5.12 10.33 -12.26
CA LEU A 202 5.25 9.57 -13.50
C LEU A 202 5.97 10.31 -14.65
N PRO A 203 5.52 11.50 -15.09
CA PRO A 203 6.17 12.20 -16.19
C PRO A 203 7.57 12.71 -15.83
N VAL A 204 7.78 13.09 -14.57
CA VAL A 204 9.07 13.62 -14.10
C VAL A 204 10.11 12.50 -14.02
N GLU A 205 9.72 11.32 -13.56
CA GLU A 205 10.57 10.13 -13.56
C GLU A 205 10.90 9.67 -14.98
N ASP A 206 9.92 9.67 -15.90
CA ASP A 206 10.16 9.37 -17.31
C ASP A 206 11.16 10.35 -17.94
N GLU A 207 10.99 11.66 -17.74
CA GLU A 207 11.90 12.69 -18.26
C GLU A 207 13.30 12.54 -17.68
N PHE A 208 13.39 12.21 -16.38
CA PHE A 208 14.66 12.02 -15.71
C PHE A 208 15.40 10.78 -16.21
N LEU A 209 14.71 9.66 -16.39
CA LEU A 209 15.27 8.46 -17.01
C LEU A 209 15.68 8.72 -18.45
N HIS A 210 14.88 9.48 -19.22
CA HIS A 210 15.24 9.87 -20.59
C HIS A 210 16.50 10.73 -20.65
N LYS A 211 16.62 11.75 -19.77
CA LYS A 211 17.83 12.59 -19.67
C LYS A 211 19.08 11.77 -19.33
N HIS A 212 18.95 10.75 -18.48
CA HIS A 212 20.09 9.95 -18.04
C HIS A 212 20.50 8.87 -19.05
N PHE A 213 19.53 8.11 -19.58
CA PHE A 213 19.78 6.94 -20.44
C PHE A 213 19.66 7.24 -21.95
N GLY A 214 19.09 8.39 -22.33
CA GLY A 214 18.96 8.84 -23.71
C GLY A 214 18.32 7.79 -24.61
N LYS A 215 19.07 7.33 -25.62
CA LYS A 215 18.63 6.35 -26.62
C LYS A 215 18.18 5.01 -26.03
N GLU A 216 18.80 4.56 -24.95
CA GLU A 216 18.42 3.29 -24.31
C GLU A 216 17.00 3.38 -23.73
N TRP A 217 16.66 4.51 -23.12
CA TRP A 217 15.31 4.78 -22.64
C TRP A 217 14.31 4.92 -23.79
N GLU A 218 14.69 5.57 -24.89
CA GLU A 218 13.81 5.71 -26.06
C GLU A 218 13.43 4.36 -26.67
N GLU A 219 14.39 3.44 -26.79
CA GLU A 219 14.14 2.09 -27.30
C GLU A 219 13.27 1.28 -26.34
N TYR A 220 13.54 1.39 -25.04
CA TYR A 220 12.70 0.80 -24.01
C TYR A 220 11.27 1.34 -24.04
N ALA A 221 11.08 2.67 -24.09
CA ALA A 221 9.77 3.31 -24.11
C ALA A 221 9.00 3.03 -25.41
N ARG A 222 9.70 2.76 -26.52
CA ARG A 222 9.09 2.28 -27.76
C ARG A 222 8.53 0.87 -27.61
N THR A 223 9.28 -0.02 -26.97
CA THR A 223 8.87 -1.41 -26.73
C THR A 223 7.78 -1.49 -25.65
N VAL A 224 7.93 -0.73 -24.57
CA VAL A 224 7.04 -0.66 -23.42
C VAL A 224 6.35 0.70 -23.41
N SER A 225 5.35 0.83 -24.28
CA SER A 225 4.64 2.09 -24.53
C SER A 225 3.82 2.57 -23.34
N TYR A 226 3.25 1.64 -22.57
CA TYR A 226 2.37 1.95 -21.45
C TYR A 226 3.13 2.43 -20.22
N ARG A 227 2.70 3.55 -19.63
CA ARG A 227 3.27 4.06 -18.38
C ARG A 227 2.92 3.18 -17.20
N MET A 228 1.63 2.95 -16.95
CA MET A 228 1.16 2.28 -15.74
C MET A 228 0.08 1.23 -16.00
N ILE A 229 -0.90 1.53 -16.87
CA ILE A 229 -2.01 0.62 -17.18
C ILE A 229 -1.95 0.31 -18.69
N PRO A 230 -1.92 -0.97 -19.09
CA PRO A 230 -2.00 -1.32 -20.51
C PRO A 230 -3.24 -0.69 -21.17
N GLY A 231 -3.03 0.02 -22.27
CA GLY A 231 -4.08 0.73 -23.00
C GLY A 231 -4.32 2.19 -22.58
N ILE A 232 -3.65 2.69 -21.54
CA ILE A 232 -3.65 4.10 -21.15
C ILE A 232 -2.21 4.63 -21.29
N ILE A 233 -2.01 5.55 -22.24
CA ILE A 233 -0.69 6.12 -22.61
C ILE A 233 -0.23 7.12 -21.55
#